data_AF-A0A2G5T972-F1
#
_entry.id   AF-A0A2G5T972-F1
#
_cell.length_a   1.000
_cell.length_b   1.000
_cell.length_c   1.000
_cell.angle_alpha   90.00
_cell.angle_beta   90.00
_cell.angle_gamma   90.00
#
_symmetry.space_group_name_H-M   'P 1'
#
loop_
_entity.id
_entity.type
_entity.pdbx_description
1 polymer ?
#
loop_
_entity_poly.entity_id
_entity_poly.type
_entity_poly.pdbx_seq_one_letter_code
_entity_poly.pdbx_strand_id
1 'polypeptide(L)'
;MTQVDRSRSKPGHDFRKFGTGNKKTLLEDTRKQGIDLRDALLQFHKKWFRTHLQFGHAHMSLMQLKKKGVTRQVWHDHPYGPEQLGKKVEAVPIKDSKWLSIRFPFPDLDSEYKSQPRRYISHLIGDEAPGSLLSELKRRGWVSELESGYHTPASGFAFFTVSMDLSNDGLDHVDEIIELMFNYIGMLRAKRPKEWIYEELAELKAITFRFKDKESPMSLAIDVASKLQCIPFEDILSSNYLLTKYDPDRIKELLDKLTPSNMYIRVLAQKFKGQEGSIIEPIYGTEFMEKDIDKETMQKYENALKTSNPAFHLPKKNEYIATNFDLKPREITKSEHPRLIVDDS
;
A
#
# COMPACT_ATOMS: atom_id res chain seq x y z
N MET A 1 14.75 -2.06 -3.99
CA MET A 1 14.23 -2.74 -2.78
C MET A 1 13.13 -3.75 -3.07
N THR A 2 12.09 -3.44 -3.87
CA THR A 2 11.03 -4.42 -4.23
C THR A 2 11.58 -5.74 -4.79
N GLN A 3 12.72 -5.73 -5.49
CA GLN A 3 13.31 -6.94 -6.04
C GLN A 3 13.89 -7.89 -4.98
N VAL A 4 14.36 -7.39 -3.82
CA VAL A 4 14.78 -8.24 -2.69
C VAL A 4 13.57 -8.98 -2.12
N ASP A 5 12.43 -8.28 -1.98
CA ASP A 5 11.19 -8.94 -1.55
C ASP A 5 10.77 -10.03 -2.57
N ARG A 6 10.81 -9.71 -3.86
CA ARG A 6 10.46 -10.65 -4.93
C ARG A 6 11.37 -11.88 -4.95
N SER A 7 12.68 -11.71 -4.88
CA SER A 7 13.65 -12.82 -4.95
C SER A 7 13.47 -13.84 -3.81
N ARG A 8 12.93 -13.40 -2.67
CA ARG A 8 12.62 -14.21 -1.49
C ARG A 8 11.26 -14.88 -1.51
N SER A 9 10.37 -14.50 -2.42
CA SER A 9 9.07 -15.18 -2.56
C SER A 9 9.23 -16.64 -2.98
N LYS A 10 8.17 -17.44 -2.74
CA LYS A 10 8.12 -18.88 -3.04
C LYS A 10 8.75 -19.20 -4.41
N PRO A 11 9.65 -20.21 -4.48
CA PRO A 11 10.16 -20.68 -5.76
C PRO A 11 9.01 -21.04 -6.72
N GLY A 12 9.13 -20.62 -7.98
CA GLY A 12 8.11 -20.85 -9.01
C GLY A 12 6.94 -19.86 -9.03
N HIS A 13 6.74 -19.05 -8.00
CA HIS A 13 5.68 -18.03 -8.01
C HIS A 13 6.04 -16.85 -8.93
N ASP A 14 5.10 -16.38 -9.75
CA ASP A 14 5.35 -15.32 -10.75
C ASP A 14 5.80 -13.98 -10.15
N PHE A 15 5.36 -13.68 -8.92
CA PHE A 15 5.83 -12.50 -8.17
C PHE A 15 7.36 -12.43 -8.05
N ARG A 16 8.06 -13.58 -8.10
CA ARG A 16 9.52 -13.65 -8.06
C ARG A 16 10.21 -13.05 -9.29
N LYS A 17 9.49 -12.94 -10.41
CA LYS A 17 10.05 -12.51 -11.70
C LYS A 17 10.55 -11.07 -11.68
N PHE A 18 11.61 -10.82 -12.43
CA PHE A 18 12.10 -9.49 -12.73
C PHE A 18 11.21 -8.83 -13.78
N GLY A 19 10.40 -7.85 -13.34
CA GLY A 19 9.36 -7.26 -14.20
C GLY A 19 9.88 -6.30 -15.27
N THR A 20 11.00 -5.62 -15.03
CA THR A 20 11.49 -4.56 -15.92
C THR A 20 12.15 -5.13 -17.17
N GLY A 21 12.91 -6.22 -17.03
CA GLY A 21 13.80 -6.72 -18.07
C GLY A 21 15.01 -5.81 -18.30
N ASN A 22 16.01 -6.33 -19.00
CA ASN A 22 17.20 -5.59 -19.43
C ASN A 22 17.81 -6.25 -20.68
N LYS A 23 18.94 -5.74 -21.18
CA LYS A 23 19.66 -6.31 -22.33
C LYS A 23 20.01 -7.78 -22.12
N LYS A 24 20.42 -8.17 -20.92
CA LYS A 24 20.73 -9.56 -20.59
C LYS A 24 19.49 -10.45 -20.77
N THR A 25 18.37 -10.10 -20.15
CA THR A 25 17.16 -10.94 -20.17
C THR A 25 16.41 -10.93 -21.51
N LEU A 26 16.42 -9.81 -22.24
CA LEU A 26 15.63 -9.65 -23.47
C LEU A 26 16.42 -9.93 -24.76
N LEU A 27 17.75 -9.87 -24.73
CA LEU A 27 18.60 -10.05 -25.91
C LEU A 27 19.61 -11.17 -25.77
N GLU A 28 20.42 -11.16 -24.70
CA GLU A 28 21.55 -12.08 -24.58
C GLU A 28 21.09 -13.49 -24.21
N ASP A 29 20.25 -13.61 -23.19
CA ASP A 29 19.75 -14.89 -22.69
C ASP A 29 18.72 -15.50 -23.67
N THR A 30 17.88 -14.68 -24.31
CA THR A 30 16.96 -15.14 -25.37
C THR A 30 17.70 -15.73 -26.56
N ARG A 31 18.76 -15.06 -27.05
CA ARG A 31 19.62 -15.58 -28.12
C ARG A 31 20.33 -16.87 -27.72
N LYS A 32 20.88 -16.93 -26.50
CA LYS A 32 21.54 -18.15 -25.98
C LYS A 32 20.58 -19.34 -25.88
N GLN A 33 19.30 -19.09 -25.58
CA GLN A 33 18.25 -20.10 -25.50
C GLN A 33 17.64 -20.44 -26.87
N GLY A 34 18.10 -19.82 -27.96
CA GLY A 34 17.53 -20.01 -29.30
C GLY A 34 16.12 -19.46 -29.47
N ILE A 35 15.70 -18.52 -28.60
CA ILE A 35 14.38 -17.89 -28.65
C ILE A 35 14.44 -16.66 -29.57
N ASP A 36 13.64 -16.66 -30.63
CA ASP A 36 13.40 -15.45 -31.43
C ASP A 36 12.52 -14.47 -30.63
N LEU A 37 13.10 -13.31 -30.28
CA LEU A 37 12.43 -12.29 -29.49
C LEU A 37 11.20 -11.72 -30.20
N ARG A 38 11.25 -11.53 -31.52
CA ARG A 38 10.14 -10.96 -32.29
C ARG A 38 8.97 -11.92 -32.29
N ASP A 39 9.21 -13.21 -32.51
CA ASP A 39 8.16 -14.21 -32.48
C ASP A 39 7.57 -14.36 -31.08
N ALA A 40 8.39 -14.32 -30.03
CA ALA A 40 7.91 -14.31 -28.65
C ALA A 40 6.99 -13.10 -28.35
N LEU A 41 7.34 -11.91 -28.85
CA LEU A 41 6.48 -10.72 -28.74
C LEU A 41 5.15 -10.88 -29.48
N LEU A 42 5.17 -11.41 -30.70
CA LEU A 42 3.95 -11.67 -31.49
C LEU A 42 3.04 -12.69 -30.81
N GLN A 43 3.62 -13.76 -30.25
CA GLN A 43 2.88 -14.76 -29.48
C GLN A 43 2.27 -14.16 -28.21
N PHE A 44 3.04 -13.35 -27.47
CA PHE A 44 2.54 -12.65 -26.28
C PHE A 44 1.38 -11.72 -26.62
N HIS A 45 1.51 -10.92 -27.68
CA HIS A 45 0.46 -10.03 -28.16
C HIS A 45 -0.80 -10.82 -28.57
N LYS A 46 -0.67 -11.87 -29.38
CA LYS A 46 -1.81 -12.72 -29.80
C LYS A 46 -2.51 -13.39 -28.61
N LYS A 47 -1.77 -13.73 -27.57
CA LYS A 47 -2.31 -14.37 -26.36
C LYS A 47 -3.09 -13.37 -25.50
N TRP A 48 -2.51 -12.21 -25.20
CA TRP A 48 -3.02 -11.31 -24.16
C TRP A 48 -3.70 -10.04 -24.69
N PHE A 49 -3.31 -9.52 -25.85
CA PHE A 49 -3.86 -8.30 -26.46
C PHE A 49 -4.97 -8.66 -27.45
N ARG A 50 -6.14 -9.06 -26.93
CA ARG A 50 -7.33 -9.38 -27.74
C ARG A 50 -8.39 -8.28 -27.63
N THR A 51 -8.06 -7.08 -28.09
CA THR A 51 -9.02 -5.98 -28.24
C THR A 51 -9.12 -5.56 -29.71
N HIS A 52 -10.35 -5.34 -30.19
CA HIS A 52 -10.59 -4.54 -31.39
C HIS A 52 -10.99 -3.15 -30.92
N LEU A 53 -10.05 -2.22 -30.95
CA LEU A 53 -10.33 -0.79 -30.79
C LEU A 53 -10.45 -0.20 -32.20
N GLN A 54 -11.68 0.06 -32.67
CA GLN A 54 -11.91 0.92 -33.81
C GLN A 54 -12.06 2.35 -33.28
N PHE A 55 -11.04 3.18 -33.46
CA PHE A 55 -11.10 4.61 -33.16
C PHE A 55 -11.70 5.34 -34.36
N GLY A 56 -13.00 5.65 -34.32
CA GLY A 56 -13.64 6.60 -35.22
C GLY A 56 -13.52 8.03 -34.68
N HIS A 57 -13.31 8.99 -35.59
CA HIS A 57 -12.96 10.38 -35.29
C HIS A 57 -13.94 11.11 -34.34
N ALA A 58 -13.34 11.88 -33.42
CA ALA A 58 -13.72 13.12 -32.72
C ALA A 58 -15.16 13.40 -32.21
N HIS A 59 -16.20 12.70 -32.66
CA HIS A 59 -17.57 12.83 -32.16
C HIS A 59 -18.30 11.50 -32.34
N MET A 60 -18.13 10.55 -31.41
CA MET A 60 -18.91 9.31 -31.44
C MET A 60 -19.31 8.84 -30.04
N SER A 61 -20.56 8.39 -29.97
CA SER A 61 -21.17 7.71 -28.84
C SER A 61 -20.32 6.51 -28.39
N LEU A 62 -20.14 6.37 -27.07
CA LEU A 62 -19.39 5.33 -26.36
C LEU A 62 -19.92 3.89 -26.56
N MET A 63 -20.75 3.61 -27.56
CA MET A 63 -21.71 2.50 -27.50
C MET A 63 -21.24 1.13 -28.00
N GLN A 64 -20.02 0.92 -28.51
CA GLN A 64 -19.64 -0.41 -29.04
C GLN A 64 -18.23 -0.87 -28.67
N LEU A 65 -17.93 -0.93 -27.37
CA LEU A 65 -16.81 -1.73 -26.85
C LEU A 65 -17.28 -3.18 -26.64
N LYS A 66 -17.04 -4.06 -27.62
CA LYS A 66 -17.23 -5.51 -27.42
C LYS A 66 -16.05 -6.08 -26.63
N LYS A 67 -16.25 -6.32 -25.32
CA LYS A 67 -15.33 -7.11 -24.48
C LYS A 67 -15.25 -8.54 -25.05
N LYS A 68 -14.08 -8.97 -25.54
CA LYS A 68 -13.81 -10.40 -25.80
C LYS A 68 -13.13 -11.02 -24.56
N GLY A 69 -13.56 -12.22 -24.20
CA GLY A 69 -13.33 -12.90 -22.92
C GLY A 69 -11.90 -13.40 -22.69
N VAL A 70 -10.94 -12.48 -22.53
CA VAL A 70 -9.70 -12.81 -21.81
C VAL A 70 -10.02 -12.77 -20.33
N THR A 71 -9.95 -13.93 -19.68
CA THR A 71 -10.02 -14.02 -18.23
C THR A 71 -8.74 -13.43 -17.64
N ARG A 72 -8.89 -12.50 -16.69
CA ARG A 72 -7.75 -11.94 -15.94
C ARG A 72 -7.07 -13.07 -15.19
N GLN A 73 -5.75 -13.16 -15.27
CA GLN A 73 -4.97 -14.10 -14.46
C GLN A 73 -5.16 -13.71 -12.98
N VAL A 74 -5.55 -14.68 -12.16
CA VAL A 74 -5.67 -14.54 -10.71
C VAL A 74 -4.72 -15.55 -10.07
N TRP A 75 -3.93 -15.10 -9.12
CA TRP A 75 -3.04 -15.95 -8.34
C TRP A 75 -3.74 -16.30 -7.03
N HIS A 76 -4.12 -17.56 -6.88
CA HIS A 76 -4.81 -18.04 -5.67
C HIS A 76 -3.83 -18.30 -4.52
N ASP A 77 -2.56 -18.60 -4.83
CA ASP A 77 -1.52 -18.81 -3.85
C ASP A 77 -0.80 -17.49 -3.52
N HIS A 78 -0.65 -17.21 -2.22
CA HIS A 78 0.14 -16.07 -1.78
C HIS A 78 1.64 -16.33 -2.00
N PRO A 79 2.43 -15.35 -2.51
CA PRO A 79 3.87 -15.50 -2.76
C PRO A 79 4.73 -15.73 -1.51
N TYR A 80 4.17 -15.45 -0.32
CA TYR A 80 4.81 -15.66 0.97
C TYR A 80 3.98 -16.68 1.74
N GLY A 81 4.60 -17.81 2.08
CA GLY A 81 4.04 -18.84 2.97
C GLY A 81 4.86 -18.98 4.25
N PRO A 82 4.67 -20.04 5.03
CA PRO A 82 5.33 -20.24 6.33
C PRO A 82 6.85 -20.07 6.30
N GLU A 83 7.52 -20.51 5.22
CA GLU A 83 8.98 -20.39 5.06
C GLU A 83 9.47 -18.96 4.81
N GLN A 84 8.62 -18.07 4.31
CA GLN A 84 8.97 -16.66 4.05
C GLN A 84 8.55 -15.71 5.19
N LEU A 85 7.77 -16.21 6.15
CA LEU A 85 7.26 -15.46 7.30
C LEU A 85 8.10 -15.74 8.55
N GLY A 86 7.97 -14.90 9.57
CA GLY A 86 8.82 -14.98 10.76
C GLY A 86 10.30 -14.67 10.46
N LYS A 87 10.56 -13.94 9.37
CA LYS A 87 11.90 -13.56 8.91
C LYS A 87 12.15 -12.06 9.10
N LYS A 88 13.39 -11.71 9.43
CA LYS A 88 13.92 -10.34 9.45
C LYS A 88 14.98 -10.21 8.35
N VAL A 89 14.80 -9.21 7.48
CA VAL A 89 15.80 -8.86 6.46
C VAL A 89 16.45 -7.53 6.77
N GLU A 90 17.77 -7.57 6.88
CA GLU A 90 18.62 -6.41 7.06
C GLU A 90 19.25 -6.12 5.70
N ALA A 91 18.96 -4.97 5.10
CA ALA A 91 19.44 -4.64 3.76
C ALA A 91 20.14 -3.29 3.72
N VAL A 92 21.16 -3.19 2.86
CA VAL A 92 22.01 -2.01 2.71
C VAL A 92 21.39 -1.09 1.66
N PRO A 93 20.89 0.10 2.03
CA PRO A 93 20.41 1.07 1.06
C PRO A 93 21.58 1.72 0.29
N ILE A 94 21.29 2.43 -0.80
CA ILE A 94 22.30 3.27 -1.48
C ILE A 94 22.43 4.62 -0.77
N LYS A 95 21.30 5.23 -0.40
CA LYS A 95 21.26 6.46 0.40
C LYS A 95 21.45 6.10 1.88
N ASP A 96 21.92 7.05 2.67
CA ASP A 96 21.95 6.89 4.13
C ASP A 96 20.55 7.13 4.72
N SER A 97 19.70 6.13 4.58
CA SER A 97 18.32 6.12 5.07
C SER A 97 18.14 4.96 6.06
N LYS A 98 17.34 5.19 7.12
CA LYS A 98 17.04 4.17 8.12
C LYS A 98 15.55 3.89 8.10
N TRP A 99 15.15 2.70 7.67
CA TRP A 99 13.75 2.43 7.41
C TRP A 99 13.33 1.06 7.93
N LEU A 100 12.25 1.01 8.69
CA LEU A 100 11.59 -0.22 9.10
C LEU A 100 10.37 -0.47 8.23
N SER A 101 10.19 -1.70 7.76
CA SER A 101 8.96 -2.14 7.11
C SER A 101 8.53 -3.48 7.69
N ILE A 102 7.32 -3.52 8.27
CA ILE A 102 6.65 -4.75 8.67
C ILE A 102 5.56 -5.03 7.66
N ARG A 103 5.58 -6.21 7.05
CA ARG A 103 4.61 -6.60 6.03
C ARG A 103 3.90 -7.89 6.40
N PHE A 104 2.61 -7.92 6.08
CA PHE A 104 1.73 -9.05 6.30
C PHE A 104 1.14 -9.48 4.96
N PRO A 105 1.15 -10.79 4.62
CA PRO A 105 0.30 -11.35 3.59
C PRO A 105 -1.16 -10.95 3.82
N PHE A 106 -1.81 -10.47 2.77
CA PHE A 106 -3.18 -9.96 2.83
C PHE A 106 -4.00 -10.43 1.63
N PRO A 107 -5.32 -10.62 1.77
CA PRO A 107 -6.17 -10.95 0.63
C PRO A 107 -6.25 -9.77 -0.37
N ASP A 108 -6.53 -10.10 -1.64
CA ASP A 108 -6.99 -9.09 -2.60
C ASP A 108 -8.38 -8.58 -2.19
N LEU A 109 -8.51 -7.25 -2.04
CA LEU A 109 -9.68 -6.53 -1.53
C LEU A 109 -10.20 -5.52 -2.57
N ASP A 110 -9.74 -5.60 -3.82
CA ASP A 110 -10.14 -4.66 -4.87
C ASP A 110 -11.66 -4.73 -5.14
N SER A 111 -12.27 -5.92 -5.03
CA SER A 111 -13.72 -6.11 -5.16
C SER A 111 -14.51 -5.54 -3.97
N GLU A 112 -13.87 -5.31 -2.82
CA GLU A 112 -14.47 -4.76 -1.60
C GLU A 112 -14.38 -3.23 -1.56
N TYR A 113 -14.44 -2.56 -2.71
CA TYR A 113 -14.30 -1.10 -2.82
C TYR A 113 -15.42 -0.29 -2.18
N LYS A 114 -16.59 -0.90 -1.92
CA LYS A 114 -17.72 -0.24 -1.25
C LYS A 114 -17.55 -0.12 0.26
N SER A 115 -16.85 -1.09 0.89
CA SER A 115 -16.59 -1.11 2.34
C SER A 115 -15.18 -0.66 2.71
N GLN A 116 -14.21 -0.85 1.81
CA GLN A 116 -12.79 -0.51 1.98
C GLN A 116 -12.24 -0.80 3.39
N PRO A 117 -12.39 -2.02 3.94
CA PRO A 117 -12.00 -2.32 5.31
C PRO A 117 -10.49 -2.12 5.55
N ARG A 118 -9.67 -2.31 4.51
CA ARG A 118 -8.23 -1.95 4.49
C ARG A 118 -7.94 -0.49 4.85
N ARG A 119 -8.80 0.44 4.42
CA ARG A 119 -8.62 1.88 4.63
C ARG A 119 -8.97 2.25 6.06
N TYR A 120 -9.98 1.61 6.65
CA TYR A 120 -10.27 1.74 8.08
C TYR A 120 -9.05 1.34 8.94
N ILE A 121 -8.44 0.19 8.63
CA ILE A 121 -7.27 -0.33 9.37
C ILE A 121 -6.06 0.59 9.18
N SER A 122 -5.78 1.00 7.94
CA SER A 122 -4.68 1.91 7.60
C SER A 122 -4.86 3.29 8.23
N HIS A 123 -6.08 3.82 8.29
CA HIS A 123 -6.37 5.08 8.96
C HIS A 123 -6.01 5.04 10.45
N LEU A 124 -6.33 3.96 11.15
CA LEU A 124 -6.04 3.86 12.59
C LEU A 124 -4.56 3.60 12.86
N ILE A 125 -3.92 2.68 12.13
CA ILE A 125 -2.50 2.38 12.34
C ILE A 125 -1.61 3.56 11.91
N GLY A 126 -2.03 4.27 10.86
CA GLY A 126 -1.38 5.47 10.34
C GLY A 126 -1.81 6.77 11.01
N ASP A 127 -2.57 6.72 12.11
CA ASP A 127 -3.03 7.93 12.78
C ASP A 127 -1.86 8.68 13.45
N GLU A 128 -1.92 10.01 13.41
CA GLU A 128 -0.89 10.90 13.98
C GLU A 128 -1.39 11.64 15.22
N ALA A 129 -2.65 11.45 15.61
CA ALA A 129 -3.22 12.11 16.77
C ALA A 129 -2.62 11.63 18.11
N PRO A 130 -2.81 12.38 19.21
CA PRO A 130 -2.43 11.91 20.54
C PRO A 130 -3.03 10.54 20.84
N GLY A 131 -2.21 9.65 21.40
CA GLY A 131 -2.59 8.27 21.70
C GLY A 131 -2.43 7.28 20.54
N SER A 132 -1.95 7.74 19.39
CA SER A 132 -1.60 6.88 18.25
C SER A 132 -0.25 6.17 18.42
N LEU A 133 0.01 5.17 17.56
CA LEU A 133 1.30 4.50 17.49
C LEU A 133 2.43 5.49 17.16
N LEU A 134 2.24 6.34 16.15
CA LEU A 134 3.25 7.32 15.77
C LEU A 134 3.51 8.32 16.90
N SER A 135 2.49 8.77 17.61
CA SER A 135 2.64 9.71 18.73
C SER A 135 3.56 9.17 19.82
N GLU A 136 3.42 7.89 20.21
CA GLU A 136 4.28 7.28 21.24
C GLU A 136 5.71 7.04 20.73
N LEU A 137 5.86 6.61 19.47
CA LEU A 137 7.18 6.38 18.87
C LEU A 137 7.95 7.70 18.68
N LYS A 138 7.27 8.79 18.30
CA LYS A 138 7.82 10.16 18.25
C LYS A 138 8.22 10.63 19.65
N ARG A 139 7.39 10.39 20.68
CA ARG A 139 7.69 10.76 22.08
C ARG A 139 8.98 10.12 22.60
N ARG A 140 9.29 8.90 22.12
CA ARG A 140 10.54 8.19 22.44
C ARG A 140 11.74 8.63 21.60
N GLY A 141 11.53 9.45 20.56
CA GLY A 141 12.58 9.86 19.63
C GLY A 141 13.02 8.74 18.67
N TRP A 142 12.22 7.68 18.50
CA TRP A 142 12.59 6.51 17.71
C TRP A 142 12.18 6.61 16.24
N VAL A 143 11.05 7.27 15.97
CA VAL A 143 10.45 7.36 14.63
C VAL A 143 10.04 8.80 14.30
N SER A 144 10.35 9.25 13.09
CA SER A 144 9.95 10.56 12.54
C SER A 144 8.64 10.50 11.76
N GLU A 145 8.45 9.44 10.97
CA GLU A 145 7.29 9.26 10.08
C GLU A 145 6.80 7.81 10.13
N LEU A 146 5.49 7.62 10.00
CA LEU A 146 4.87 6.30 9.88
C LEU A 146 3.83 6.33 8.76
N GLU A 147 3.94 5.36 7.86
CA GLU A 147 2.95 5.09 6.83
C GLU A 147 2.38 3.70 7.05
N SER A 148 1.07 3.55 6.92
CA SER A 148 0.44 2.24 6.83
C SER A 148 -0.43 2.14 5.59
N GLY A 149 -0.34 1.02 4.88
CA GLY A 149 -0.94 0.93 3.56
C GLY A 149 -1.16 -0.50 3.09
N TYR A 150 -2.10 -0.61 2.16
CA TYR A 150 -2.44 -1.82 1.45
C TYR A 150 -2.00 -1.70 -0.01
N HIS A 151 -1.37 -2.74 -0.55
CA HIS A 151 -0.99 -2.77 -1.96
C HIS A 151 -1.25 -4.14 -2.60
N THR A 152 -1.81 -4.13 -3.81
CA THR A 152 -2.13 -5.32 -4.62
C THR A 152 -1.14 -5.42 -5.78
N PRO A 153 -0.08 -6.27 -5.71
CA PRO A 153 0.85 -6.40 -6.81
C PRO A 153 0.25 -7.08 -8.05
N ALA A 154 -0.69 -7.99 -7.83
CA ALA A 154 -1.42 -8.72 -8.87
C ALA A 154 -2.73 -9.26 -8.29
N SER A 155 -3.67 -9.65 -9.15
CA SER A 155 -4.96 -10.16 -8.68
C SER A 155 -4.84 -11.44 -7.87
N GLY A 156 -5.59 -11.51 -6.78
CA GLY A 156 -5.69 -12.67 -5.90
C GLY A 156 -4.83 -12.60 -4.64
N PHE A 157 -3.85 -11.70 -4.57
CA PHE A 157 -3.11 -11.45 -3.33
C PHE A 157 -2.68 -10.00 -3.18
N ALA A 158 -2.44 -9.60 -1.94
CA ALA A 158 -1.97 -8.28 -1.58
C ALA A 158 -1.11 -8.32 -0.33
N PHE A 159 -0.63 -7.17 0.09
CA PHE A 159 0.09 -7.01 1.34
C PHE A 159 -0.46 -5.82 2.11
N PHE A 160 -0.49 -5.95 3.43
CA PHE A 160 -0.62 -4.82 4.34
C PHE A 160 0.77 -4.50 4.90
N THR A 161 1.15 -3.23 4.91
CA THR A 161 2.50 -2.78 5.28
C THR A 161 2.41 -1.64 6.26
N VAL A 162 3.20 -1.72 7.33
CA VAL A 162 3.51 -0.60 8.22
C VAL A 162 4.97 -0.25 7.99
N SER A 163 5.25 1.00 7.66
CA SER A 163 6.58 1.50 7.34
C SER A 163 6.90 2.71 8.19
N MET A 164 8.14 2.81 8.67
CA MET A 164 8.56 3.85 9.59
C MET A 164 9.96 4.35 9.23
N ASP A 165 10.15 5.66 9.29
CA ASP A 165 11.46 6.30 9.22
C ASP A 165 12.10 6.30 10.61
N LEU A 166 13.30 5.73 10.72
CA LEU A 166 13.96 5.51 12.01
C LEU A 166 15.01 6.58 12.31
N SER A 167 15.06 7.02 13.56
CA SER A 167 16.23 7.74 14.07
C SER A 167 17.43 6.79 14.27
N ASN A 168 18.59 7.33 14.63
CA ASN A 168 19.71 6.49 15.06
C ASN A 168 19.33 5.62 16.26
N ASP A 169 18.64 6.20 17.24
CA ASP A 169 18.20 5.50 18.45
C ASP A 169 17.10 4.47 18.12
N GLY A 170 16.16 4.82 17.24
CA GLY A 170 15.11 3.89 16.79
C GLY A 170 15.66 2.68 16.05
N LEU A 171 16.80 2.82 15.37
CA LEU A 171 17.48 1.71 14.69
C LEU A 171 18.09 0.69 15.67
N ASP A 172 18.32 1.08 16.92
CA ASP A 172 18.80 0.20 17.98
C ASP A 172 17.65 -0.35 18.85
N HIS A 173 16.43 0.19 18.69
CA HIS A 173 15.20 -0.23 19.38
C HIS A 173 14.15 -0.84 18.43
N VAL A 174 14.58 -1.47 17.33
CA VAL A 174 13.67 -1.99 16.29
C VAL A 174 12.67 -3.00 16.86
N ASP A 175 13.10 -3.87 17.75
CA ASP A 175 12.24 -4.93 18.27
C ASP A 175 11.21 -4.35 19.26
N GLU A 176 11.58 -3.35 20.08
CA GLU A 176 10.68 -2.59 20.94
C GLU A 176 9.65 -1.77 20.16
N ILE A 177 10.04 -1.19 19.01
CA ILE A 177 9.11 -0.51 18.09
C ILE A 177 8.04 -1.49 17.60
N ILE A 178 8.44 -2.72 17.25
CA ILE A 178 7.53 -3.77 16.78
C ILE A 178 6.62 -4.25 17.92
N GLU A 179 7.12 -4.37 19.16
CA GLU A 179 6.29 -4.63 20.33
C GLU A 179 5.24 -3.54 20.56
N LEU A 180 5.61 -2.26 20.45
CA LEU A 180 4.66 -1.14 20.54
C LEU A 180 3.61 -1.18 19.44
N MET A 181 4.00 -1.52 18.21
CA MET A 181 3.05 -1.74 17.11
C MET A 181 2.05 -2.86 17.43
N PHE A 182 2.51 -4.00 17.96
CA PHE A 182 1.61 -5.09 18.33
C PHE A 182 0.72 -4.77 19.54
N ASN A 183 1.21 -4.03 20.54
CA ASN A 183 0.37 -3.48 21.60
C ASN A 183 -0.76 -2.60 21.02
N TYR A 184 -0.45 -1.75 20.03
CA TYR A 184 -1.45 -0.91 19.36
C TYR A 184 -2.48 -1.77 18.58
N ILE A 185 -2.02 -2.75 17.79
CA ILE A 185 -2.90 -3.69 17.07
C ILE A 185 -3.78 -4.48 18.06
N GLY A 186 -3.23 -4.90 19.19
CA GLY A 186 -3.95 -5.57 20.27
C GLY A 186 -5.06 -4.70 20.85
N MET A 187 -4.77 -3.43 21.10
CA MET A 187 -5.76 -2.43 21.51
C MET A 187 -6.89 -2.27 20.48
N LEU A 188 -6.57 -2.20 19.18
CA LEU A 188 -7.57 -2.13 18.11
C LEU A 188 -8.49 -3.36 18.09
N ARG A 189 -7.91 -4.56 18.22
CA ARG A 189 -8.68 -5.82 18.29
C ARG A 189 -9.61 -5.85 19.50
N ALA A 190 -9.11 -5.44 20.67
CA ALA A 190 -9.88 -5.42 21.92
C ALA A 190 -11.06 -4.44 21.86
N LYS A 191 -10.85 -3.22 21.32
CA LYS A 191 -11.90 -2.19 21.25
C LYS A 191 -12.97 -2.44 20.19
N ARG A 192 -12.67 -3.31 19.21
CA ARG A 192 -13.48 -3.62 18.02
C ARG A 192 -13.70 -2.40 17.11
N PRO A 193 -14.06 -2.62 15.83
CA PRO A 193 -14.39 -1.52 14.92
C PRO A 193 -15.51 -0.63 15.45
N LYS A 194 -15.39 0.68 15.23
CA LYS A 194 -16.35 1.71 15.66
C LYS A 194 -16.98 2.32 14.42
N GLU A 195 -18.30 2.28 14.38
CA GLU A 195 -19.07 2.79 13.24
C GLU A 195 -18.83 4.29 13.01
N TRP A 196 -18.76 5.08 14.08
CA TRP A 196 -18.50 6.53 13.96
C TRP A 196 -17.18 6.85 13.24
N ILE A 197 -16.15 6.00 13.35
CA ILE A 197 -14.86 6.18 12.63
C ILE A 197 -15.06 5.90 11.14
N TYR A 198 -15.86 4.89 10.82
CA TYR A 198 -16.23 4.59 9.44
C TYR A 198 -17.07 5.72 8.84
N GLU A 199 -18.06 6.24 9.57
CA GLU A 199 -18.89 7.37 9.15
C GLU A 199 -18.04 8.61 8.87
N GLU A 200 -17.08 8.90 9.75
CA GLU A 200 -16.14 10.02 9.59
C GLU A 200 -15.30 9.87 8.29
N LEU A 201 -14.77 8.68 8.05
CA LEU A 201 -14.04 8.37 6.81
C LEU A 201 -14.95 8.48 5.57
N ALA A 202 -16.20 8.04 5.66
CA ALA A 202 -17.17 8.11 4.58
C ALA A 202 -17.53 9.56 4.24
N GLU A 203 -17.75 10.39 5.26
CA GLU A 203 -18.05 11.82 5.13
C GLU A 203 -16.88 12.57 4.48
N LEU A 204 -15.67 12.40 5.00
CA LEU A 204 -14.46 13.01 4.43
C LEU A 204 -14.28 12.65 2.95
N LYS A 205 -14.54 11.39 2.58
CA LYS A 205 -14.44 10.96 1.19
C LYS A 205 -15.57 11.47 0.31
N ALA A 206 -16.79 11.57 0.82
CA ALA A 206 -17.91 12.17 0.11
C ALA A 206 -17.66 13.65 -0.18
N ILE A 207 -17.12 14.40 0.79
CA ILE A 207 -16.68 15.79 0.63
C ILE A 207 -15.58 15.87 -0.43
N THR A 208 -14.54 15.02 -0.31
CA THR A 208 -13.43 14.96 -1.29
C THR A 208 -13.95 14.72 -2.71
N PHE A 209 -14.94 13.84 -2.89
CA PHE A 209 -15.53 13.57 -4.20
C PHE A 209 -16.37 14.74 -4.72
N ARG A 210 -17.19 15.34 -3.85
CA ARG A 210 -18.08 16.46 -4.19
C ARG A 210 -17.29 17.69 -4.66
N PHE A 211 -16.17 17.98 -4.02
CA PHE A 211 -15.32 19.15 -4.31
C PHE A 211 -14.03 18.79 -5.03
N LYS A 212 -13.99 17.62 -5.69
CA LYS A 212 -12.83 17.17 -6.43
C LYS A 212 -12.51 18.14 -7.57
N ASP A 213 -11.26 18.58 -7.62
CA ASP A 213 -10.77 19.41 -8.72
C ASP A 213 -10.87 18.68 -10.07
N LYS A 214 -11.00 19.48 -11.13
CA LYS A 214 -10.98 18.96 -12.49
C LYS A 214 -9.58 18.42 -12.80
N GLU A 215 -9.50 17.11 -12.99
CA GLU A 215 -8.27 16.43 -13.38
C GLU A 215 -7.89 16.71 -14.85
N SER A 216 -6.62 16.49 -15.16
CA SER A 216 -6.19 16.46 -16.55
C SER A 216 -6.91 15.31 -17.31
N PRO A 217 -7.28 15.50 -18.59
CA PRO A 217 -7.93 14.44 -19.37
C PRO A 217 -7.14 13.14 -19.43
N MET A 218 -5.80 13.22 -19.45
CA MET A 218 -4.92 12.06 -19.50
C MET A 218 -4.97 11.26 -18.19
N SER A 219 -4.88 11.93 -17.04
CA SER A 219 -4.96 11.27 -15.72
C SER A 219 -6.31 10.58 -15.54
N LEU A 220 -7.41 11.25 -15.90
CA LEU A 220 -8.75 10.68 -15.82
C LEU A 220 -8.90 9.46 -16.72
N ALA A 221 -8.41 9.51 -17.96
CA ALA A 221 -8.47 8.39 -18.89
C ALA A 221 -7.70 7.17 -18.38
N ILE A 222 -6.51 7.37 -17.79
CA ILE A 222 -5.70 6.30 -17.19
C ILE A 222 -6.42 5.65 -16.00
N ASP A 223 -6.92 6.47 -15.07
CA ASP A 223 -7.64 5.98 -13.88
C ASP A 223 -8.90 5.18 -14.28
N VAL A 224 -9.74 5.75 -15.15
CA VAL A 224 -10.96 5.10 -15.65
C VAL A 224 -10.65 3.80 -16.40
N ALA A 225 -9.65 3.80 -17.28
CA ALA A 225 -9.24 2.62 -18.04
C ALA A 225 -8.76 1.48 -17.11
N SER A 226 -8.07 1.81 -16.02
CA SER A 226 -7.62 0.82 -15.04
C SER A 226 -8.81 0.19 -14.29
N LYS A 227 -9.80 0.99 -13.91
CA LYS A 227 -10.98 0.56 -13.13
C LYS A 227 -12.01 -0.22 -13.94
N LEU A 228 -12.16 0.05 -15.24
CA LEU A 228 -13.07 -0.68 -16.14
C LEU A 228 -12.85 -2.22 -16.16
N GLN A 229 -11.73 -2.67 -15.61
CA GLN A 229 -11.37 -4.07 -15.49
C GLN A 229 -12.01 -4.76 -14.27
N CYS A 230 -12.30 -4.03 -13.19
CA CYS A 230 -12.71 -4.59 -11.90
C CYS A 230 -13.89 -3.88 -11.22
N ILE A 231 -14.25 -2.67 -11.65
CA ILE A 231 -15.32 -1.86 -11.06
C ILE A 231 -16.52 -1.81 -12.03
N PRO A 232 -17.76 -1.97 -11.53
CA PRO A 232 -18.98 -1.74 -12.30
C PRO A 232 -18.98 -0.34 -12.92
N PHE A 233 -19.54 -0.23 -14.13
CA PHE A 233 -19.45 1.01 -14.91
C PHE A 233 -20.04 2.22 -14.17
N GLU A 234 -21.11 1.98 -13.41
CA GLU A 234 -21.86 2.98 -12.65
C GLU A 234 -21.03 3.57 -11.51
N ASP A 235 -20.07 2.80 -10.97
CA ASP A 235 -19.30 3.13 -9.77
C ASP A 235 -17.86 3.60 -10.11
N ILE A 236 -17.47 3.69 -11.40
CA ILE A 236 -16.08 3.95 -11.80
C ILE A 236 -15.52 5.25 -11.19
N LEU A 237 -16.26 6.34 -11.30
CA LEU A 237 -15.80 7.65 -10.83
C LEU A 237 -15.80 7.76 -9.30
N SER A 238 -16.73 7.05 -8.64
CA SER A 238 -16.98 7.14 -7.20
C SER A 238 -16.25 6.08 -6.36
N SER A 239 -15.87 4.95 -6.95
CA SER A 239 -15.33 3.75 -6.27
C SER A 239 -14.15 3.99 -5.32
N ASN A 240 -13.28 4.97 -5.60
CA ASN A 240 -12.15 5.31 -4.73
C ASN A 240 -12.54 6.23 -3.56
N TYR A 241 -13.75 6.77 -3.59
CA TYR A 241 -14.24 7.80 -2.68
C TYR A 241 -15.40 7.27 -1.84
N LEU A 242 -16.53 6.92 -2.47
CA LEU A 242 -17.77 6.65 -1.74
C LEU A 242 -17.69 5.33 -0.98
N LEU A 243 -17.67 5.43 0.34
CA LEU A 243 -17.84 4.32 1.26
C LEU A 243 -19.34 4.15 1.53
N THR A 244 -19.91 3.02 1.13
CA THR A 244 -21.36 2.79 1.15
C THR A 244 -21.77 1.57 1.97
N LYS A 245 -20.82 0.80 2.49
CA LYS A 245 -21.07 -0.39 3.32
C LYS A 245 -20.12 -0.44 4.51
N TYR A 246 -20.64 -0.32 5.73
CA TYR A 246 -19.87 -0.66 6.93
C TYR A 246 -19.86 -2.16 7.14
N ASP A 247 -18.67 -2.76 7.26
CA ASP A 247 -18.50 -4.21 7.45
C ASP A 247 -17.52 -4.49 8.62
N PRO A 248 -18.00 -4.38 9.88
CA PRO A 248 -17.15 -4.51 11.06
C PRO A 248 -16.53 -5.90 11.20
N ASP A 249 -17.25 -6.95 10.79
CA ASP A 249 -16.75 -8.32 10.88
C ASP A 249 -15.60 -8.53 9.90
N ARG A 250 -15.69 -7.98 8.69
CA ARG A 250 -14.58 -8.01 7.73
C ARG A 250 -13.37 -7.21 8.22
N ILE A 251 -13.58 -6.04 8.83
CA ILE A 251 -12.47 -5.27 9.45
C ILE A 251 -11.80 -6.10 10.54
N LYS A 252 -12.58 -6.76 11.39
CA LYS A 252 -12.05 -7.62 12.47
C LYS A 252 -11.24 -8.79 11.90
N GLU A 253 -11.78 -9.51 10.92
CA GLU A 253 -11.08 -10.64 10.27
C GLU A 253 -9.72 -10.20 9.70
N LEU A 254 -9.67 -9.02 9.08
CA LEU A 254 -8.45 -8.47 8.51
C LEU A 254 -7.46 -8.00 9.57
N LEU A 255 -7.93 -7.40 10.67
CA LEU A 255 -7.07 -7.10 11.84
C LEU A 255 -6.48 -8.38 12.45
N ASP A 256 -7.25 -9.48 12.46
CA ASP A 256 -6.82 -10.78 12.98
C ASP A 256 -5.68 -11.40 12.15
N LYS A 257 -5.47 -10.96 10.89
CA LYS A 257 -4.30 -11.35 10.07
C LYS A 257 -3.02 -10.62 10.43
N LEU A 258 -3.07 -9.52 11.17
CA LEU A 258 -1.90 -8.75 11.58
C LEU A 258 -1.25 -9.36 12.83
N THR A 259 -0.65 -10.55 12.71
CA THR A 259 0.00 -11.28 13.80
C THR A 259 1.51 -11.38 13.62
N PRO A 260 2.29 -11.55 14.71
CA PRO A 260 3.73 -11.79 14.63
C PRO A 260 4.09 -13.00 13.75
N SER A 261 3.37 -14.10 13.90
CA SER A 261 3.51 -15.30 13.07
C SER A 261 3.21 -15.09 11.57
N ASN A 262 2.43 -14.06 11.21
CA ASN A 262 2.05 -13.74 9.82
C ASN A 262 2.81 -12.52 9.27
N MET A 263 3.96 -12.16 9.84
CA MET A 263 4.75 -11.01 9.38
C MET A 263 6.08 -11.40 8.74
N TYR A 264 6.63 -10.49 7.95
CA TYR A 264 8.07 -10.41 7.72
C TYR A 264 8.54 -8.97 7.95
N ILE A 265 9.76 -8.84 8.46
CA ILE A 265 10.38 -7.56 8.80
C ILE A 265 11.46 -7.24 7.77
N ARG A 266 11.59 -5.97 7.42
CA ARG A 266 12.72 -5.42 6.71
C ARG A 266 13.25 -4.19 7.42
N VAL A 267 14.56 -4.16 7.67
CA VAL A 267 15.28 -3.01 8.22
C VAL A 267 16.33 -2.57 7.21
N LEU A 268 16.30 -1.29 6.86
CA LEU A 268 17.26 -0.67 5.96
C LEU A 268 18.19 0.22 6.77
N ALA A 269 19.50 0.06 6.62
CA ALA A 269 20.49 0.98 7.18
C ALA A 269 21.88 0.71 6.57
N GLN A 270 22.71 1.75 6.47
CA GLN A 270 24.13 1.61 6.08
C GLN A 270 24.93 0.75 7.07
N LYS A 271 24.49 0.64 8.34
CA LYS A 271 25.17 -0.14 9.38
C LYS A 271 25.31 -1.64 9.07
N PHE A 272 24.49 -2.16 8.15
CA PHE A 272 24.51 -3.58 7.76
C PHE A 272 25.52 -3.91 6.67
N LYS A 273 26.26 -2.93 6.16
CA LYS A 273 27.22 -3.13 5.07
C LYS A 273 28.40 -4.01 5.50
N GLY A 274 28.75 -4.99 4.66
CA GLY A 274 29.90 -5.86 4.87
C GLY A 274 29.71 -6.89 5.99
N GLN A 275 28.47 -7.15 6.42
CA GLN A 275 28.21 -8.18 7.41
C GLN A 275 28.55 -9.57 6.85
N GLU A 276 29.19 -10.40 7.68
CA GLU A 276 29.47 -11.79 7.33
C GLU A 276 28.16 -12.54 7.08
N GLY A 277 28.12 -13.34 6.01
CA GLY A 277 26.89 -14.04 5.59
C GLY A 277 25.92 -13.20 4.75
N SER A 278 26.28 -11.97 4.39
CA SER A 278 25.46 -11.16 3.47
C SER A 278 25.36 -11.78 2.07
N ILE A 279 24.17 -11.68 1.49
CA ILE A 279 23.81 -12.15 0.16
C ILE A 279 23.67 -10.92 -0.75
N ILE A 280 24.10 -11.06 -2.00
CA ILE A 280 23.91 -10.04 -3.04
C ILE A 280 22.73 -10.42 -3.93
N GLU A 281 21.69 -9.59 -3.97
CA GLU A 281 20.58 -9.75 -4.90
C GLU A 281 21.09 -9.56 -6.35
N PRO A 282 20.90 -10.55 -7.24
CA PRO A 282 21.64 -10.62 -8.51
C PRO A 282 21.27 -9.54 -9.53
N ILE A 283 20.11 -8.89 -9.43
CA ILE A 283 19.64 -7.94 -10.44
C ILE A 283 20.14 -6.53 -10.13
N TYR A 284 19.95 -6.07 -8.89
CA TYR A 284 20.29 -4.71 -8.47
C TYR A 284 21.56 -4.64 -7.62
N GLY A 285 22.17 -5.79 -7.29
CA GLY A 285 23.37 -5.84 -6.45
C GLY A 285 23.11 -5.43 -5.00
N THR A 286 21.86 -5.50 -4.53
CA THR A 286 21.51 -5.10 -3.17
C THR A 286 22.08 -6.11 -2.19
N GLU A 287 22.94 -5.64 -1.28
CA GLU A 287 23.46 -6.44 -0.17
C GLU A 287 22.40 -6.54 0.93
N PHE A 288 22.12 -7.76 1.37
CA PHE A 288 21.19 -8.02 2.46
C PHE A 288 21.51 -9.33 3.17
N MET A 289 21.02 -9.46 4.40
CA MET A 289 21.02 -10.70 5.16
C MET A 289 19.59 -11.04 5.58
N GLU A 290 19.25 -12.33 5.55
CA GLU A 290 17.99 -12.85 6.07
C GLU A 290 18.25 -13.66 7.33
N LYS A 291 17.45 -13.42 8.37
CA LYS A 291 17.49 -14.15 9.63
C LYS A 291 16.09 -14.64 9.99
N ASP A 292 16.02 -15.81 10.60
CA ASP A 292 14.85 -16.21 11.37
C ASP A 292 14.73 -15.34 12.61
N ILE A 293 13.50 -14.91 12.92
CA ILE A 293 13.19 -14.30 14.22
C ILE A 293 13.24 -15.42 15.24
N ASP A 294 14.08 -15.28 16.27
CA ASP A 294 14.21 -16.29 17.30
C ASP A 294 12.91 -16.43 18.12
N LYS A 295 12.78 -17.55 18.81
CA LYS A 295 11.55 -17.90 19.54
C LYS A 295 11.26 -16.94 20.69
N GLU A 296 12.28 -16.38 21.34
CA GLU A 296 12.09 -15.45 22.46
C GLU A 296 11.51 -14.13 21.94
N THR A 297 12.10 -13.59 20.89
CA THR A 297 11.64 -12.35 20.23
C THR A 297 10.23 -12.53 19.65
N MET A 298 9.96 -13.66 18.99
CA MET A 298 8.60 -13.96 18.50
C MET A 298 7.58 -14.02 19.66
N GLN A 299 7.95 -14.61 20.79
CA GLN A 299 7.08 -14.68 21.97
C GLN A 299 6.83 -13.29 22.58
N LYS A 300 7.84 -12.40 22.59
CA LYS A 300 7.65 -10.99 23.02
C LYS A 300 6.60 -10.31 22.16
N TYR A 301 6.67 -10.45 20.84
CA TYR A 301 5.66 -9.89 19.94
C TYR A 301 4.26 -10.47 20.15
N GLU A 302 4.14 -11.79 20.33
CA GLU A 302 2.86 -12.45 20.61
C GLU A 302 2.28 -12.05 21.98
N ASN A 303 3.13 -11.76 22.96
CA ASN A 303 2.72 -11.24 24.27
C ASN A 303 2.29 -9.77 24.18
N ALA A 304 3.01 -8.94 23.42
CA ALA A 304 2.67 -7.54 23.18
C ALA A 304 1.28 -7.42 22.52
N LEU A 305 0.94 -8.29 21.58
CA LEU A 305 -0.39 -8.33 20.97
C LEU A 305 -1.54 -8.54 21.97
N LYS A 306 -1.26 -9.13 23.13
CA LYS A 306 -2.24 -9.42 24.20
C LYS A 306 -2.19 -8.42 25.35
N THR A 307 -1.17 -7.57 25.39
CA THR A 307 -0.92 -6.66 26.50
C THR A 307 -1.44 -5.27 26.16
N SER A 308 -2.04 -4.61 27.14
CA SER A 308 -2.48 -3.22 26.97
C SER A 308 -1.33 -2.27 27.30
N ASN A 309 -1.15 -1.24 26.48
CA ASN A 309 -0.26 -0.13 26.77
C ASN A 309 -1.10 1.14 27.03
N PRO A 310 -0.95 1.80 28.20
CA PRO A 310 -1.77 2.95 28.57
C PRO A 310 -1.57 4.17 27.67
N ALA A 311 -0.47 4.24 26.92
CA ALA A 311 -0.24 5.31 25.95
C ALA A 311 -1.22 5.25 24.76
N PHE A 312 -1.84 4.09 24.49
CA PHE A 312 -2.64 3.89 23.29
C PHE A 312 -4.14 4.03 23.52
N HIS A 313 -4.77 4.87 22.71
CA HIS A 313 -6.23 4.97 22.64
C HIS A 313 -6.72 5.22 21.21
N LEU A 314 -8.04 5.12 21.02
CA LEU A 314 -8.62 5.46 19.72
C LEU A 314 -8.59 6.99 19.56
N PRO A 315 -8.57 7.50 18.31
CA PRO A 315 -8.72 8.93 18.08
C PRO A 315 -10.04 9.43 18.67
N LYS A 316 -10.08 10.74 18.95
CA LYS A 316 -11.33 11.45 19.22
C LYS A 316 -12.02 11.77 17.89
N LYS A 317 -13.31 12.12 17.92
CA LYS A 317 -14.00 12.64 16.74
C LYS A 317 -13.28 13.88 16.20
N ASN A 318 -13.18 13.96 14.88
CA ASN A 318 -12.52 15.08 14.22
C ASN A 318 -13.43 16.32 14.18
N GLU A 319 -13.04 17.36 14.91
CA GLU A 319 -13.77 18.63 14.99
C GLU A 319 -13.53 19.55 13.77
N TYR A 320 -12.60 19.19 12.87
CA TYR A 320 -12.20 19.99 11.72
C TYR A 320 -12.89 19.58 10.40
N ILE A 321 -13.88 18.69 10.45
CA ILE A 321 -14.65 18.34 9.26
C ILE A 321 -15.53 19.52 8.86
N ALA A 322 -15.34 19.99 7.63
CA ALA A 322 -16.09 21.12 7.10
C ALA A 322 -17.59 20.80 6.99
N THR A 323 -18.43 21.70 7.52
CA THR A 323 -19.90 21.59 7.48
C THR A 323 -20.55 22.65 6.59
N ASN A 324 -19.88 23.77 6.37
CA ASN A 324 -20.35 24.85 5.50
C ASN A 324 -19.57 24.86 4.18
N PHE A 325 -20.31 24.74 3.07
CA PHE A 325 -19.77 24.76 1.72
C PHE A 325 -20.39 25.86 0.84
N ASP A 326 -21.02 26.85 1.47
CA ASP A 326 -21.66 27.95 0.77
C ASP A 326 -20.61 28.84 0.10
N LEU A 327 -20.79 29.06 -1.21
CA LEU A 327 -19.95 29.98 -1.96
C LEU A 327 -20.32 31.42 -1.60
N LYS A 328 -19.34 32.23 -1.24
CA LYS A 328 -19.54 33.67 -1.10
C LYS A 328 -19.89 34.28 -2.46
N PRO A 329 -20.76 35.31 -2.51
CA PRO A 329 -21.03 36.05 -3.73
C PRO A 329 -19.73 36.60 -4.32
N ARG A 330 -19.65 36.63 -5.66
CA ARG A 330 -18.52 37.28 -6.33
C ARG A 330 -18.53 38.78 -6.02
N GLU A 331 -17.36 39.35 -5.80
CA GLU A 331 -17.20 40.79 -5.65
C GLU A 331 -17.72 41.54 -6.90
N ILE A 332 -18.24 42.74 -6.70
CA ILE A 332 -18.71 43.62 -7.78
C ILE A 332 -17.52 43.99 -8.69
N THR A 333 -16.37 44.28 -8.08
CA THR A 333 -15.14 44.61 -8.80
C THR A 333 -14.53 43.35 -9.40
N LYS A 334 -14.61 43.22 -10.73
CA LYS A 334 -13.96 42.14 -11.46
C LYS A 334 -12.49 42.48 -11.73
N SER A 335 -11.60 41.55 -11.40
CA SER A 335 -10.20 41.58 -11.81
C SER A 335 -9.82 40.21 -12.34
N GLU A 336 -9.08 40.17 -13.45
CA GLU A 336 -8.58 38.91 -14.03
C GLU A 336 -7.31 38.42 -13.32
N HIS A 337 -6.63 39.31 -12.59
CA HIS A 337 -5.41 39.02 -11.84
C HIS A 337 -5.55 39.49 -10.39
N PRO A 338 -4.73 38.96 -9.46
CA PRO A 338 -4.65 39.48 -8.11
C PRO A 338 -4.41 41.00 -8.10
N ARG A 339 -5.16 41.71 -7.25
CA ARG A 339 -5.07 43.17 -7.10
C ARG A 339 -4.48 43.50 -5.74
N LEU A 340 -3.64 44.53 -5.68
CA LEU A 340 -3.21 45.09 -4.40
C LEU A 340 -4.42 45.74 -3.73
N ILE A 341 -4.82 45.20 -2.58
CA ILE A 341 -5.96 45.71 -1.79
C ILE A 341 -5.51 46.51 -0.57
N VAL A 342 -4.31 46.25 -0.07
CA VAL A 342 -3.63 46.94 1.02
C VAL A 342 -2.14 46.95 0.72
N ASP A 343 -1.48 48.09 0.92
CA ASP A 343 -0.04 48.25 0.82
C ASP A 343 0.51 48.47 2.25
N ASP A 344 1.23 47.48 2.79
CA ASP A 344 1.80 47.51 4.14
C ASP A 344 3.28 47.96 4.14
N SER A 345 3.74 48.58 3.03
CA SER A 345 5.11 49.09 2.84
C SER A 345 5.50 50.24 3.76
#